data_AF-A0A401QZ26-F1
#
_entry.id   AF-A0A401QZ26-F1
#
_cell.length_a   1.000
_cell.length_b   1.000
_cell.length_c   1.000
_cell.angle_alpha   90.00
_cell.angle_beta   90.00
_cell.angle_gamma   90.00
#
_symmetry.space_group_name_H-M   'P 1'
#
loop_
_entity.id
_entity.type
_entity.pdbx_description
1 polymer ?
#
loop_
_entity_poly.entity_id
_entity_poly.type
_entity_poly.pdbx_seq_one_letter_code
_entity_poly.pdbx_strand_id
1 'polypeptide(L)'
;MLNLNGTTGPDITNGAMGIPNIPNLEILGFNFGEPHHLLGLPLAPYGNYYLLMILVTAFVVLVFRRAAASRIGRAWIAIREDETAAVAMGINSFRLRLLAFALGAALAGLAGTVHAHVVTTATPEQFQFAGPQPPNSAFLLAAVILGGMGTLSGPLVGAALLFLIPAKLDFLQDYQLLLFGIALVLLMRYRPEGLVPDRRKRLEFHDTDPPRATGAPTDAARDGLTDPTGTLGTPQAKA
;
A
#
# COMPACT_ATOMS: atom_id res chain seq x y z
N MET A 1 -11.58 7.34 -45.26
CA MET A 1 -10.91 6.03 -45.50
C MET A 1 -11.35 5.11 -44.37
N LEU A 2 -11.89 3.94 -44.70
CA LEU A 2 -12.60 3.08 -43.75
C LEU A 2 -11.60 2.17 -43.00
N ASN A 3 -11.41 2.44 -41.71
CA ASN A 3 -10.55 1.74 -40.75
C ASN A 3 -11.14 0.35 -40.35
N LEU A 4 -11.30 -0.56 -41.32
CA LEU A 4 -11.96 -1.88 -41.17
C LEU A 4 -11.04 -3.09 -41.39
N ASN A 5 -9.73 -2.89 -41.53
CA ASN A 5 -8.75 -3.97 -41.74
C ASN A 5 -8.27 -4.64 -40.42
N GLY A 6 -8.80 -4.23 -39.27
CA GLY A 6 -8.42 -4.77 -37.96
C GLY A 6 -7.05 -4.34 -37.44
N THR A 7 -6.27 -3.57 -38.22
CA THR A 7 -4.91 -3.14 -37.87
C THR A 7 -4.80 -1.62 -37.69
N THR A 8 -5.55 -0.84 -38.48
CA THR A 8 -5.68 0.62 -38.34
C THR A 8 -7.02 0.94 -37.70
N GLY A 9 -6.99 1.45 -36.47
CA GLY A 9 -8.16 1.99 -35.75
C GLY A 9 -8.41 3.47 -36.08
N PRO A 10 -9.34 4.15 -35.38
CA PRO A 10 -9.66 5.57 -35.63
C PRO A 10 -8.42 6.45 -35.51
N ASP A 11 -8.34 7.52 -36.32
CA ASP A 11 -7.16 8.38 -36.54
C ASP A 11 -6.50 8.91 -35.24
N ILE A 12 -7.24 8.91 -34.12
CA ILE A 12 -6.76 9.34 -32.80
C ILE A 12 -5.90 8.27 -32.11
N THR A 13 -6.16 6.98 -32.34
CA THR A 13 -5.52 5.86 -31.60
C THR A 13 -4.78 4.87 -32.48
N ASN A 14 -4.93 4.98 -33.81
CA ASN A 14 -4.43 4.03 -34.82
C ASN A 14 -4.74 2.54 -34.55
N GLY A 15 -5.63 2.20 -33.62
CA GLY A 15 -6.02 0.81 -33.32
C GLY A 15 -4.87 0.02 -32.70
N ALA A 16 -4.53 -1.12 -33.30
CA ALA A 16 -3.47 -2.01 -32.80
C ALA A 16 -2.08 -1.36 -32.82
N MET A 17 -1.85 -0.39 -33.72
CA MET A 17 -0.58 0.32 -33.82
C MET A 17 -0.35 1.33 -32.69
N GLY A 18 -1.39 1.69 -31.94
CA GLY A 18 -1.30 2.62 -30.83
C GLY A 18 -0.93 4.05 -31.20
N ILE A 19 -0.46 4.81 -30.23
CA ILE A 19 -0.05 6.21 -30.39
C ILE A 19 1.48 6.29 -30.40
N PRO A 20 2.12 6.43 -31.58
CA PRO A 20 3.57 6.60 -31.67
C PRO A 20 3.98 8.07 -31.48
N ASN A 21 5.26 8.30 -31.18
CA ASN A 21 5.91 9.62 -31.10
C ASN A 21 5.23 10.60 -30.12
N ILE A 22 4.93 10.12 -28.91
CA ILE A 22 4.49 10.99 -27.83
C ILE A 22 5.60 12.02 -27.57
N PRO A 23 5.30 13.33 -27.62
CA PRO A 23 6.31 14.37 -27.45
C PRO A 23 6.94 14.28 -26.07
N ASN A 24 8.16 14.80 -25.94
CA ASN A 24 8.80 14.89 -24.64
C ASN A 24 8.01 15.83 -23.71
N LEU A 25 8.05 15.52 -22.42
CA LEU A 25 7.39 16.34 -21.44
C LEU A 25 8.12 17.68 -21.33
N GLU A 26 7.39 18.78 -21.49
CA GLU A 26 7.90 20.14 -21.30
C GLU A 26 7.11 20.80 -20.17
N ILE A 27 7.78 21.14 -19.08
CA ILE A 27 7.14 21.81 -17.93
C ILE A 27 7.86 23.11 -17.67
N LEU A 28 7.13 24.24 -17.72
CA LEU A 28 7.67 25.57 -17.42
C LEU A 28 8.93 25.93 -18.24
N GLY A 29 9.03 25.44 -19.48
CA GLY A 29 10.17 25.65 -20.36
C GLY A 29 11.34 24.67 -20.17
N PHE A 30 11.20 23.68 -19.28
CA PHE A 30 12.17 22.60 -19.08
C PHE A 30 11.75 21.36 -19.89
N ASN A 31 12.56 20.95 -20.88
CA ASN A 31 12.31 19.77 -21.70
C ASN A 31 12.98 18.54 -21.09
N PHE A 32 12.19 17.60 -20.57
CA PHE A 32 12.74 16.40 -19.90
C PHE A 32 13.41 15.41 -20.86
N GLY A 33 13.15 15.54 -22.17
CA GLY A 33 13.74 14.71 -23.22
C GLY A 33 15.13 15.13 -23.67
N GLU A 34 15.61 16.31 -23.28
CA GLU A 34 16.95 16.78 -23.61
C GLU A 34 17.96 16.47 -22.49
N PRO A 35 19.24 16.22 -22.79
CA PRO A 35 20.28 16.09 -21.78
C PRO A 35 20.42 17.39 -20.99
N HIS A 36 20.36 17.30 -19.66
CA HIS A 36 20.49 18.46 -18.78
C HIS A 36 21.69 18.28 -17.85
N HIS A 37 22.37 19.37 -17.50
CA HIS A 37 23.45 19.33 -16.50
C HIS A 37 22.90 19.81 -15.16
N LEU A 38 22.81 18.91 -14.18
CA LEU A 38 22.41 19.24 -12.82
C LEU A 38 23.62 19.11 -11.89
N LEU A 39 23.97 20.18 -11.18
CA LEU A 39 25.10 20.21 -10.24
C LEU A 39 26.44 19.73 -10.84
N GLY A 40 26.65 19.95 -12.14
CA GLY A 40 27.87 19.54 -12.87
C GLY A 40 27.85 18.09 -13.39
N LEU A 41 26.79 17.32 -13.17
CA LEU A 41 26.63 15.97 -13.70
C LEU A 41 25.74 15.97 -14.96
N PRO A 42 26.14 15.31 -16.06
CA PRO A 42 25.28 15.13 -17.22
C PRO A 42 24.15 14.15 -16.88
N LEU A 43 22.91 14.61 -16.94
CA LEU A 43 21.71 13.79 -16.85
C LEU A 43 21.26 13.43 -18.26
N ALA A 44 21.26 12.13 -18.55
CA ALA A 44 20.58 11.60 -19.71
C ALA A 44 19.06 11.85 -19.60
N PRO A 45 18.31 11.83 -20.70
CA PRO A 45 16.86 12.02 -20.69
C PRO A 45 16.13 11.10 -19.69
N TYR A 46 16.50 9.81 -19.62
CA TYR A 46 15.97 8.87 -18.63
C TYR A 46 16.23 9.30 -17.17
N GLY A 47 17.38 9.94 -16.92
CA GLY A 47 17.73 10.50 -15.61
C GLY A 47 16.82 11.66 -15.21
N ASN A 48 16.44 12.53 -16.15
CA ASN A 48 15.52 13.63 -15.89
C ASN A 48 14.12 13.13 -15.49
N TYR A 49 13.58 12.15 -16.21
CA TYR A 49 12.31 11.53 -15.86
C TYR A 49 12.37 10.79 -14.52
N TYR A 50 13.50 10.14 -14.22
CA TYR A 50 13.71 9.49 -12.92
C TYR A 50 13.68 10.49 -11.76
N LEU A 51 14.38 11.62 -11.89
CA LEU A 51 14.37 12.68 -10.87
C LEU A 51 12.98 13.32 -10.70
N LEU A 52 12.28 13.57 -11.82
CA LEU A 52 10.89 14.03 -11.79
C LEU A 52 10.00 13.05 -11.00
N MET A 53 10.13 11.75 -11.24
CA MET A 53 9.36 10.73 -10.53
C MET A 53 9.72 10.61 -9.06
N ILE A 54 10.98 10.80 -8.67
CA ILE A 54 11.37 10.91 -7.27
C ILE A 54 10.68 12.12 -6.62
N LEU A 55 10.70 13.28 -7.28
CA LEU A 55 10.10 14.50 -6.76
C LEU A 55 8.58 14.35 -6.59
N VAL A 56 7.90 13.83 -7.61
CA VAL A 56 6.46 13.53 -7.55
C VAL A 56 6.17 12.53 -6.43
N THR A 57 6.93 11.45 -6.32
CA THR A 57 6.76 10.45 -5.26
C THR A 57 6.95 11.08 -3.87
N ALA A 58 7.99 11.90 -3.68
CA ALA A 58 8.23 12.61 -2.44
C ALA A 58 7.08 13.57 -2.10
N PHE A 59 6.56 14.28 -3.08
CA PHE A 59 5.39 15.15 -2.93
C PHE A 59 4.14 14.36 -2.53
N VAL A 60 3.85 13.24 -3.21
CA VAL A 60 2.72 12.34 -2.88
C VAL A 60 2.88 11.80 -1.46
N VAL A 61 4.07 11.34 -1.07
CA VAL A 61 4.35 10.87 0.30
C VAL A 61 4.08 11.99 1.31
N LEU A 62 4.54 13.22 1.06
CA LEU A 62 4.30 14.36 1.94
C LEU A 62 2.79 14.64 2.10
N VAL A 63 2.06 14.70 0.98
CA VAL A 63 0.61 14.94 0.97
C VAL A 63 -0.12 13.83 1.74
N PHE A 64 0.21 12.57 1.50
CA PHE A 64 -0.43 11.43 2.17
C PHE A 64 -0.08 11.36 3.65
N ARG A 65 1.15 11.71 4.07
CA ARG A 65 1.48 11.86 5.50
C ARG A 65 0.61 12.89 6.17
N ARG A 66 0.41 14.05 5.53
CA ARG A 66 -0.43 15.12 6.05
C ARG A 66 -1.91 14.75 6.05
N ALA A 67 -2.37 14.08 5.00
CA ALA A 67 -3.75 13.61 4.85
C ALA A 67 -4.09 12.52 5.89
N ALA A 68 -3.17 11.60 6.17
CA ALA A 68 -3.33 10.58 7.20
C ALA A 68 -3.53 11.18 8.60
N ALA A 69 -2.83 12.28 8.91
CA ALA A 69 -2.98 13.02 10.17
C ALA A 69 -4.25 13.90 10.23
N SER A 70 -4.98 14.06 9.12
CA SER A 70 -6.15 14.92 9.02
C SER A 70 -7.43 14.25 9.53
N ARG A 71 -8.54 15.01 9.59
CA ARG A 71 -9.87 14.47 9.92
C ARG A 71 -10.34 13.41 8.93
N ILE A 72 -10.01 13.59 7.65
CA ILE A 72 -10.35 12.65 6.56
C ILE A 72 -9.61 11.32 6.77
N GLY A 73 -8.31 11.38 7.10
CA GLY A 73 -7.50 10.20 7.41
C GLY A 73 -8.04 9.39 8.58
N ARG A 74 -8.44 10.06 9.67
CA ARG A 74 -9.07 9.39 10.82
C ARG A 74 -10.41 8.76 10.48
N ALA A 75 -11.21 9.41 9.63
CA ALA A 75 -12.47 8.84 9.18
C ALA A 75 -12.28 7.58 8.32
N TRP A 76 -11.25 7.52 7.47
CA TRP A 76 -10.90 6.30 6.73
C TRP A 76 -10.45 5.16 7.66
N ILE A 77 -9.72 5.47 8.73
CA ILE A 77 -9.33 4.47 9.73
C ILE A 77 -10.58 3.92 10.43
N ALA A 78 -11.51 4.78 10.85
CA ALA A 78 -12.76 4.34 11.49
C ALA A 78 -13.59 3.43 10.57
N ILE A 79 -13.73 3.78 9.29
CA ILE A 79 -14.44 2.94 8.29
C ILE A 79 -13.73 1.58 8.08
N ARG A 80 -12.39 1.54 8.18
CA ARG A 80 -11.60 0.31 8.04
C ARG A 80 -11.78 -0.63 9.24
N GLU A 81 -12.00 -0.09 10.44
CA GLU A 81 -12.19 -0.85 11.68
C GLU A 81 -13.63 -1.40 11.77
N ASP A 82 -14.64 -0.52 11.67
CA ASP A 82 -16.06 -0.91 11.61
C ASP A 82 -16.87 0.14 10.84
N GLU A 83 -17.29 -0.21 9.63
CA GLU A 83 -18.10 0.68 8.80
C GLU A 83 -19.47 0.97 9.42
N THR A 84 -20.10 -0.02 10.06
CA THR A 84 -21.45 0.12 10.61
C THR A 84 -21.44 1.10 11.77
N ALA A 85 -20.46 0.99 12.66
CA ALA A 85 -20.25 1.94 13.76
C ALA A 85 -19.89 3.34 13.24
N ALA A 86 -19.00 3.44 12.23
CA ALA A 86 -18.63 4.73 11.66
C ALA A 86 -19.84 5.48 11.08
N VAL A 87 -20.73 4.77 10.36
CA VAL A 87 -21.95 5.34 9.80
C VAL A 87 -22.94 5.76 10.90
N ALA A 88 -23.08 4.96 11.97
CA ALA A 88 -23.89 5.34 13.14
C ALA A 88 -23.38 6.61 13.83
N MET A 89 -22.07 6.87 13.79
CA MET A 89 -21.42 8.08 14.29
C MET A 89 -21.52 9.28 13.32
N GLY A 90 -22.30 9.16 12.24
CA GLY A 90 -22.55 10.23 11.27
C GLY A 90 -21.47 10.39 10.20
N ILE A 91 -20.53 9.43 10.06
CA ILE A 91 -19.52 9.46 9.01
C ILE A 91 -20.13 8.98 7.70
N ASN A 92 -20.07 9.80 6.65
CA ASN A 92 -20.52 9.40 5.32
C ASN A 92 -19.48 8.49 4.65
N SER A 93 -19.68 7.18 4.74
CA SER A 93 -18.74 6.18 4.19
C SER A 93 -18.64 6.26 2.66
N PHE A 94 -19.76 6.52 1.97
CA PHE A 94 -19.79 6.63 0.51
C PHE A 94 -18.88 7.74 -0.03
N ARG A 95 -19.00 8.97 0.51
CA ARG A 95 -18.16 10.11 0.08
C ARG A 95 -16.69 9.87 0.34
N LEU A 96 -16.35 9.26 1.49
CA LEU A 96 -14.98 8.97 1.85
C LEU A 96 -14.37 7.85 0.98
N ARG A 97 -15.14 6.82 0.63
CA ARG A 97 -14.72 5.79 -0.33
C ARG A 97 -14.52 6.36 -1.73
N LEU A 98 -15.44 7.22 -2.19
CA LEU A 98 -15.34 7.89 -3.47
C LEU A 98 -14.10 8.79 -3.54
N LEU A 99 -13.81 9.53 -2.47
CA LEU A 99 -12.58 10.33 -2.36
C LEU A 99 -11.32 9.47 -2.42
N ALA A 100 -11.28 8.34 -1.71
CA ALA A 100 -10.15 7.42 -1.76
C ALA A 100 -9.93 6.87 -3.18
N PHE A 101 -11.01 6.47 -3.86
CA PHE A 101 -10.95 6.00 -5.25
C PHE A 101 -10.49 7.11 -6.21
N ALA A 102 -11.05 8.31 -6.10
CA ALA A 102 -10.70 9.45 -6.96
C ALA A 102 -9.23 9.86 -6.79
N LEU A 103 -8.71 9.89 -5.55
CA LEU A 103 -7.30 10.16 -5.27
C LEU A 103 -6.40 9.08 -5.88
N GLY A 104 -6.75 7.80 -5.73
CA GLY A 104 -6.01 6.70 -6.35
C GLY A 104 -6.00 6.79 -7.88
N ALA A 105 -7.15 7.05 -8.50
CA ALA A 105 -7.29 7.19 -9.95
C ALA A 105 -6.51 8.40 -10.49
N ALA A 106 -6.53 9.53 -9.79
CA ALA A 106 -5.76 10.71 -10.17
C ALA A 106 -4.25 10.45 -10.15
N LEU A 107 -3.75 9.77 -9.12
CA LEU A 107 -2.33 9.39 -9.02
C LEU A 107 -1.94 8.36 -10.08
N ALA A 108 -2.79 7.36 -10.33
CA ALA A 108 -2.56 6.39 -11.40
C ALA A 108 -2.52 7.06 -12.78
N GLY A 109 -3.42 8.01 -13.03
CA GLY A 109 -3.44 8.82 -14.25
C GLY A 109 -2.18 9.67 -14.41
N LEU A 110 -1.70 10.30 -13.33
CA LEU A 110 -0.46 11.06 -13.32
C LEU A 110 0.77 10.18 -13.60
N ALA A 111 0.84 9.01 -12.97
CA ALA A 111 1.92 8.06 -13.22
C ALA A 111 1.88 7.53 -14.67
N GLY A 112 0.68 7.23 -15.18
CA GLY A 112 0.47 6.76 -16.55
C GLY A 112 0.83 7.79 -17.61
N THR A 113 0.48 9.07 -17.42
CA THR A 113 0.87 10.14 -18.36
C THR A 113 2.37 10.29 -18.41
N VAL A 114 3.07 10.31 -17.27
CA VAL A 114 4.54 10.38 -17.28
C VAL A 114 5.14 9.13 -17.94
N HIS A 115 4.63 7.94 -17.63
CA HIS A 115 5.10 6.70 -18.25
C HIS A 115 4.99 6.76 -19.78
N ALA A 116 3.87 7.24 -20.32
CA ALA A 116 3.67 7.38 -21.76
C ALA A 116 4.72 8.28 -22.44
N HIS A 117 5.16 9.36 -21.76
CA HIS A 117 6.23 10.24 -22.27
C HIS A 117 7.62 9.58 -22.16
N VAL A 118 7.83 8.67 -21.20
CA VAL A 118 9.08 7.91 -21.06
C VAL A 118 9.22 6.85 -22.14
N VAL A 119 8.14 6.11 -22.44
CA VAL A 119 8.15 5.05 -23.46
C VAL A 119 7.92 5.58 -24.87
N THR A 120 7.49 6.84 -25.02
CA THR A 120 7.25 7.58 -26.29
C THR A 120 6.21 6.95 -27.23
N THR A 121 5.63 5.82 -26.85
CA THR A 121 4.64 5.07 -27.62
C THR A 121 3.67 4.41 -26.65
N ALA A 122 2.38 4.43 -26.96
CA ALA A 122 1.36 3.71 -26.22
C ALA A 122 0.66 2.70 -27.13
N THR A 123 0.97 1.40 -26.97
CA THR A 123 0.30 0.32 -27.72
C THR A 123 -0.50 -0.62 -26.80
N PRO A 124 -1.57 -1.27 -27.29
CA PRO A 124 -2.39 -2.17 -26.48
C PRO A 124 -1.62 -3.35 -25.86
N GLU A 125 -0.55 -3.80 -26.50
CA GLU A 125 0.30 -4.91 -26.03
C GLU A 125 1.03 -4.57 -24.73
N GLN A 126 1.27 -3.28 -24.45
CA GLN A 126 1.93 -2.83 -23.22
C GLN A 126 1.01 -2.87 -21.99
N PHE A 127 -0.31 -2.95 -22.19
CA PHE A 127 -1.32 -2.83 -21.11
C PHE A 127 -2.13 -4.12 -20.92
N GLN A 128 -1.49 -5.28 -21.04
CA GLN A 128 -2.12 -6.56 -20.82
C GLN A 128 -2.37 -6.84 -19.33
N PHE A 129 -3.44 -7.59 -19.03
CA PHE A 129 -3.77 -7.96 -17.65
C PHE A 129 -2.72 -8.90 -17.02
N ALA A 130 -2.20 -9.84 -17.81
CA ALA A 130 -1.20 -10.81 -17.40
C ALA A 130 -0.25 -11.10 -18.57
N GLY A 131 1.04 -10.86 -18.36
CA GLY A 131 2.12 -11.12 -19.30
C GLY A 131 3.44 -11.37 -18.55
N PRO A 132 4.50 -11.81 -19.25
CA PRO A 132 5.76 -12.21 -18.62
C PRO A 132 6.55 -11.03 -18.04
N GLN A 133 6.39 -9.84 -18.63
CA GLN A 133 7.11 -8.63 -18.21
C GLN A 133 6.24 -7.74 -17.31
N PRO A 134 6.77 -7.25 -16.17
CA PRO A 134 6.16 -6.14 -15.44
C PRO A 134 6.25 -4.83 -16.25
N PRO A 135 5.29 -3.90 -16.15
CA PRO A 135 4.25 -3.80 -15.12
C PRO A 135 2.81 -4.07 -15.63
N ASN A 136 2.23 -5.22 -15.27
CA ASN A 136 0.80 -5.49 -15.49
C ASN A 136 -0.05 -5.18 -14.23
N SER A 137 -1.36 -5.08 -14.39
CA SER A 137 -2.30 -4.79 -13.28
C SER A 137 -2.15 -5.76 -12.09
N ALA A 138 -1.89 -7.04 -12.36
CA ALA A 138 -1.64 -8.04 -11.32
C ALA A 138 -0.35 -7.75 -10.53
N PHE A 139 0.70 -7.28 -11.20
CA PHE A 139 1.96 -6.89 -10.55
C PHE A 139 1.76 -5.65 -9.68
N LEU A 140 1.00 -4.64 -10.14
CA LEU A 140 0.70 -3.47 -9.30
C LEU A 140 0.00 -3.85 -7.99
N LEU A 141 -0.97 -4.77 -8.04
CA LEU A 141 -1.60 -5.33 -6.86
C LEU A 141 -0.59 -6.11 -5.99
N ALA A 142 0.25 -6.94 -6.62
CA ALA A 142 1.29 -7.70 -5.93
C ALA A 142 2.30 -6.79 -5.20
N ALA A 143 2.72 -5.66 -5.78
CA ALA A 143 3.60 -4.69 -5.11
C ALA A 143 2.98 -4.16 -3.81
N VAL A 144 1.69 -3.84 -3.81
CA VAL A 144 1.01 -3.34 -2.61
C VAL A 144 0.91 -4.42 -1.53
N ILE A 145 0.58 -5.64 -1.93
CA ILE A 145 0.47 -6.77 -0.99
C ILE A 145 1.85 -7.13 -0.42
N LEU A 146 2.88 -7.19 -1.27
CA LEU A 146 4.27 -7.43 -0.91
C LEU A 146 4.79 -6.36 0.06
N GLY A 147 4.49 -5.09 -0.23
CA GLY A 147 4.86 -3.95 0.60
C GLY A 147 4.19 -3.93 1.97
N GLY A 148 2.92 -4.32 2.02
CA GLY A 148 2.10 -4.34 3.22
C GLY A 148 0.99 -3.29 3.20
N MET A 149 -0.24 -3.72 3.55
CA MET A 149 -1.43 -2.86 3.58
C MET A 149 -1.52 -2.12 4.92
N GLY A 150 -1.56 -0.79 4.88
CA GLY A 150 -1.80 0.07 6.06
C GLY A 150 -0.64 0.99 6.44
N THR A 151 0.53 0.86 5.81
CA THR A 151 1.65 1.80 5.98
C THR A 151 1.91 2.60 4.71
N LEU A 152 2.43 3.82 4.86
CA LEU A 152 2.80 4.65 3.70
C LEU A 152 4.11 4.17 3.05
N SER A 153 5.01 3.56 3.82
CA SER A 153 6.29 3.03 3.33
C SER A 153 6.19 1.64 2.69
N GLY A 154 5.15 0.86 3.02
CA GLY A 154 4.95 -0.48 2.48
C GLY A 154 4.91 -0.50 0.95
N PRO A 155 3.98 0.22 0.29
CA PRO A 155 3.88 0.25 -1.16
C PRO A 155 5.17 0.71 -1.87
N LEU A 156 5.96 1.60 -1.26
CA LEU A 156 7.25 2.04 -1.82
C LEU A 156 8.27 0.89 -1.86
N VAL A 157 8.41 0.17 -0.74
CA VAL A 157 9.31 -1.00 -0.64
C VAL A 157 8.82 -2.13 -1.55
N GLY A 158 7.52 -2.37 -1.56
CA GLY A 158 6.90 -3.38 -2.41
C GLY A 158 7.09 -3.11 -3.90
N ALA A 159 6.90 -1.86 -4.34
CA ALA A 159 7.15 -1.46 -5.73
C ALA A 159 8.64 -1.57 -6.12
N ALA A 160 9.55 -1.16 -5.24
CA ALA A 160 10.99 -1.29 -5.48
C ALA A 160 11.43 -2.75 -5.64
N LEU A 161 10.94 -3.63 -4.77
CA LEU A 161 11.24 -5.07 -4.85
C LEU A 161 10.58 -5.73 -6.04
N LEU A 162 9.36 -5.32 -6.39
CA LEU A 162 8.69 -5.84 -7.57
C LEU A 162 9.46 -5.53 -8.86
N PHE A 163 10.18 -4.42 -8.93
CA PHE A 163 11.08 -4.16 -10.05
C PHE A 163 12.42 -4.88 -9.90
N LEU A 164 13.00 -4.90 -8.70
CA LEU A 164 14.36 -5.42 -8.49
C LEU A 164 14.43 -6.95 -8.57
N ILE A 165 13.44 -7.66 -8.03
CA ILE A 165 13.43 -9.12 -8.00
C ILE A 165 13.40 -9.70 -9.43
N PRO A 166 12.41 -9.37 -10.28
CA PRO A 166 12.36 -9.93 -11.63
C PRO A 166 13.56 -9.51 -12.48
N ALA A 167 14.04 -8.26 -12.34
CA ALA A 167 15.24 -7.79 -13.04
C ALA A 167 16.51 -8.59 -12.67
N LYS A 168 16.59 -9.11 -11.45
CA LYS A 168 17.69 -10.00 -11.04
C LYS A 168 17.45 -11.45 -11.40
N LEU A 169 16.21 -11.86 -11.62
CA LEU A 169 15.80 -13.20 -12.06
C LEU A 169 15.75 -13.35 -13.59
N ASP A 170 16.14 -12.32 -14.34
CA ASP A 170 16.11 -12.30 -15.81
C ASP A 170 16.92 -13.45 -16.45
N PHE A 171 17.91 -13.99 -15.74
CA PHE A 171 18.67 -15.18 -16.15
C PHE A 171 17.84 -16.47 -16.21
N LEU A 172 16.65 -16.48 -15.61
CA LEU A 172 15.72 -17.62 -15.57
C LEU A 172 14.60 -17.53 -16.61
N GLN A 173 14.55 -16.47 -17.44
CA GLN A 173 13.59 -16.20 -18.53
C GLN A 173 12.23 -16.92 -18.39
N ASP A 174 12.14 -18.18 -18.83
CA ASP A 174 10.93 -19.00 -18.84
C ASP A 174 10.30 -19.28 -17.47
N TYR A 175 11.12 -19.37 -16.41
CA TYR A 175 10.67 -19.67 -15.05
C TYR A 175 10.42 -18.44 -14.18
N GLN A 176 10.70 -17.23 -14.70
CA GLN A 176 10.60 -15.99 -13.93
C GLN A 176 9.21 -15.77 -13.34
N LEU A 177 8.16 -15.94 -14.16
CA LEU A 177 6.77 -15.72 -13.72
C LEU A 177 6.34 -16.77 -12.67
N LEU A 178 6.75 -18.03 -12.86
CA LEU A 178 6.49 -19.12 -11.93
C LEU A 178 7.15 -18.86 -10.58
N LEU A 179 8.46 -18.55 -10.57
CA LEU A 179 9.20 -18.26 -9.34
C LEU A 179 8.65 -17.03 -8.64
N PHE A 180 8.30 -15.98 -9.39
CA PHE A 180 7.68 -14.79 -8.82
C PHE A 180 6.33 -15.11 -8.15
N GLY A 181 5.47 -15.88 -8.82
CA GLY A 181 4.19 -16.31 -8.25
C GLY A 181 4.37 -17.17 -6.98
N ILE A 182 5.28 -18.12 -7.00
CA ILE A 182 5.62 -18.95 -5.82
C ILE A 182 6.15 -18.06 -4.69
N ALA A 183 7.07 -17.13 -4.99
CA ALA A 183 7.61 -16.21 -4.00
C ALA A 183 6.51 -15.34 -3.38
N LEU A 184 5.56 -14.86 -4.19
CA LEU A 184 4.40 -14.09 -3.72
C LEU A 184 3.52 -14.93 -2.78
N VAL A 185 3.20 -16.18 -3.14
CA VAL A 185 2.40 -17.09 -2.31
C VAL A 185 3.10 -17.42 -1.00
N LEU A 186 4.40 -17.73 -1.05
CA LEU A 186 5.19 -17.99 0.16
C LEU A 186 5.23 -16.75 1.05
N LEU A 187 5.37 -15.56 0.48
CA LEU A 187 5.35 -14.33 1.24
C LEU A 187 3.98 -14.07 1.88
N MET A 188 2.88 -14.26 1.16
CA MET A 188 1.53 -14.20 1.73
C MET A 188 1.33 -15.21 2.87
N ARG A 189 1.94 -16.39 2.76
CA ARG A 189 1.86 -17.44 3.77
C ARG A 189 2.66 -17.12 5.03
N TYR A 190 3.90 -16.63 4.89
CA TYR A 190 4.81 -16.41 6.01
C TYR A 190 4.76 -15.00 6.60
N ARG A 191 4.31 -14.01 5.81
CA ARG A 191 4.26 -12.58 6.19
C ARG A 191 2.99 -11.92 5.63
N PRO A 192 1.80 -12.26 6.14
CA PRO A 192 0.51 -11.73 5.67
C PRO A 192 0.35 -10.21 5.89
N GLU A 193 1.22 -9.59 6.70
CA GLU A 193 1.27 -8.14 6.91
C GLU A 193 2.09 -7.39 5.83
N GLY A 194 2.75 -8.11 4.93
CA GLY A 194 3.75 -7.58 3.99
C GLY A 194 5.10 -7.31 4.64
N LEU A 195 6.00 -6.69 3.89
CA LEU A 195 7.38 -6.43 4.32
C LEU A 195 7.51 -5.29 5.33
N VAL A 196 6.61 -4.31 5.29
CA VAL A 196 6.57 -3.19 6.23
C VAL A 196 5.27 -3.25 7.02
N PRO A 197 5.24 -3.97 8.16
CA PRO A 197 4.02 -4.18 8.92
C PRO A 197 3.51 -2.89 9.55
N ASP A 198 2.19 -2.75 9.58
CA ASP A 198 1.49 -1.66 10.26
C ASP A 198 1.67 -1.81 11.78
N ARG A 199 2.21 -0.77 12.43
CA ARG A 199 2.54 -0.80 13.88
C ARG A 199 1.31 -1.13 14.74
N ARG A 200 0.10 -0.87 14.23
CA ARG A 200 -1.17 -1.09 14.93
C ARG A 200 -1.66 -2.54 14.85
N LYS A 201 -1.49 -3.22 13.70
CA LYS A 201 -1.78 -4.67 13.58
C LYS A 201 -0.86 -5.52 14.45
N ARG A 202 0.38 -5.06 14.65
CA ARG A 202 1.33 -5.72 15.56
C ARG A 202 0.84 -5.78 17.02
N LEU A 203 -0.10 -4.93 17.43
CA LEU A 203 -0.67 -4.90 18.77
C LEU A 203 -1.88 -5.83 18.91
N GLU A 204 -2.73 -5.94 17.89
CA GLU A 204 -3.91 -6.83 17.91
C GLU A 204 -3.55 -8.32 17.94
N PHE A 205 -2.42 -8.73 17.35
CA PHE A 205 -1.96 -10.13 17.39
C PHE A 205 -1.16 -10.51 18.66
N HIS A 206 -0.77 -9.53 19.49
CA HIS A 206 0.04 -9.76 20.69
C HIS A 206 -0.72 -9.56 22.02
N ASP A 207 -2.00 -9.15 21.98
CA ASP A 207 -2.85 -9.01 23.18
C ASP A 207 -3.62 -10.30 23.56
N THR A 208 -3.33 -11.43 22.93
CA THR A 208 -3.90 -12.74 23.30
C THR A 208 -3.17 -13.45 24.45
N ASP A 209 -2.28 -12.77 25.17
CA ASP A 209 -1.85 -13.25 26.50
C ASP A 209 -2.91 -12.80 27.52
N PRO A 210 -3.77 -13.70 28.04
CA PRO A 210 -4.65 -13.33 29.13
C PRO A 210 -3.79 -12.76 30.27
N PRO A 211 -4.22 -11.68 30.96
CA PRO A 211 -3.45 -11.13 32.07
C PRO A 211 -3.15 -12.28 33.03
N ARG A 212 -1.85 -12.60 33.19
CA ARG A 212 -1.40 -13.55 34.21
C ARG A 212 -1.99 -13.03 35.51
N ALA A 213 -2.97 -13.77 36.03
CA ALA A 213 -3.49 -13.60 37.38
C ALA A 213 -2.29 -13.72 38.32
N THR A 214 -1.71 -12.57 38.63
CA THR A 214 -0.56 -12.48 39.51
C THR A 214 -1.15 -12.55 40.91
N GLY A 215 -1.11 -13.76 41.45
CA GLY A 215 -1.20 -14.06 42.88
C GLY A 215 -2.52 -13.68 43.54
N ALA A 216 -3.47 -14.61 43.53
CA ALA A 216 -4.25 -14.81 44.75
C ALA A 216 -3.38 -15.67 45.70
N PRO A 217 -2.97 -15.17 46.87
CA PRO A 217 -2.45 -16.04 47.91
C PRO A 217 -3.66 -16.71 48.56
N THR A 218 -3.77 -17.99 48.25
CA THR A 218 -4.48 -19.03 48.97
C THR A 218 -4.27 -18.90 50.49
N ASP A 219 -5.39 -18.86 51.21
CA ASP A 219 -5.65 -19.51 52.50
C ASP A 219 -4.42 -20.15 53.18
N ALA A 220 -3.70 -19.36 53.98
CA ALA A 220 -2.66 -19.84 54.90
C ALA A 220 -2.47 -18.85 56.07
N ALA A 221 -3.52 -18.65 56.86
CA ALA A 221 -3.41 -18.07 58.20
C ALA A 221 -4.48 -18.66 59.14
N ARG A 222 -4.58 -19.99 59.12
CA ARG A 222 -5.05 -20.78 60.25
C ARG A 222 -3.83 -21.14 61.09
N ASP A 223 -3.36 -20.22 61.93
CA ASP A 223 -2.71 -20.55 63.20
C ASP A 223 -2.25 -19.27 63.92
N GLY A 224 -2.67 -19.12 65.17
CA GLY A 224 -2.06 -18.18 66.11
C GLY A 224 -2.85 -16.92 66.43
N LEU A 225 -4.02 -17.05 67.06
CA LEU A 225 -4.38 -16.12 68.13
C LEU A 225 -5.13 -16.84 69.25
N THR A 226 -4.34 -17.35 70.18
CA THR A 226 -4.77 -17.59 71.56
C THR A 226 -5.06 -16.25 72.23
N ASP A 227 -6.30 -16.03 72.64
CA ASP A 227 -6.61 -15.20 73.81
C ASP A 227 -7.62 -15.97 74.70
N PRO A 228 -7.20 -16.46 75.88
CA PRO A 228 -8.07 -17.11 76.84
C PRO A 228 -8.55 -16.08 77.86
N THR A 229 -9.35 -15.09 77.45
CA THR A 229 -10.02 -14.22 78.43
C THR A 229 -11.40 -13.83 77.94
N GLY A 230 -12.41 -14.33 78.66
CA GLY A 230 -13.80 -14.26 78.24
C GLY A 230 -14.37 -12.86 78.19
N THR A 231 -15.41 -12.69 77.37
CA THR A 231 -16.64 -11.97 77.74
C THR A 231 -17.74 -12.36 76.76
N LEU A 232 -18.89 -12.71 77.33
CA LEU A 232 -20.09 -13.17 76.67
C LEU A 232 -20.76 -12.05 75.86
N GLY A 233 -21.31 -12.39 74.69
CA GLY A 233 -22.20 -11.52 73.92
C GLY A 233 -23.03 -12.33 72.94
N THR A 234 -24.31 -12.51 73.28
CA THR A 234 -25.35 -13.35 72.67
C THR A 234 -25.64 -13.12 71.17
N PRO A 235 -26.18 -14.15 70.45
CA PRO A 235 -26.64 -14.01 69.07
C PRO A 235 -28.05 -13.39 69.02
N GLN A 236 -28.22 -12.27 68.31
CA GLN A 236 -29.53 -11.78 67.90
C GLN A 236 -29.89 -12.41 66.54
N ALA A 237 -31.00 -13.15 66.55
CA ALA A 237 -31.63 -13.81 65.44
C ALA A 237 -32.77 -12.95 64.85
N LYS A 238 -33.13 -13.23 63.58
CA LYS A 238 -34.38 -12.85 62.88
C LYS A 238 -34.54 -11.34 62.57
N ALA A 239 -35.09 -10.92 61.43
CA ALA A 239 -36.05 -11.56 60.53
C ALA A 239 -35.77 -11.15 59.07
#